data_AF-A0A1I7YUS4-F1
#
_entry.id   AF-A0A1I7YUS4-F1
#
_cell.length_a   1.000
_cell.length_b   1.000
_cell.length_c   1.000
_cell.angle_alpha   90.00
_cell.angle_beta   90.00
_cell.angle_gamma   90.00
#
_symmetry.space_group_name_H-M   'P 1'
#
loop_
_entity.id
_entity.type
_entity.pdbx_description
1 polymer ?
#
loop_
_entity_poly.entity_id
_entity_poly.type
_entity_poly.pdbx_seq_one_letter_code
_entity_poly.pdbx_strand_id
1 'polypeptide(L)'
;MERLSYDLVEKILGSLPRKNVEAVAEAVEGCRRLEHWDAAAKDQLENRLLLDVTVSVQQPITNDKNSDPRIDISCRVILHRGGYRAWNFTQWRYAWIRNVYIKTSLYTGRPNDPYTGNADQALRSLSLPVEPSARGSLLYYHGPQFDDNGNDNKLWAGLQVVDLSWKFLQAAQKGFSNVTIHRSKHISCEAFEKFVVDHICQGAVLESLQCLGDCTKSRNILAVVARLFRERRGRPLKLKLHCVHFKQAEVELIIDNWLQSDGAFEEKTISWCGTDGHAINRVKYKQFVRTYSCGYLAHPTRRSSLKITRGTIQVKQFHPWTLVPSTSTVRVFVVGDCLDRCHGRGSNQGLLRLLQRPYLLPNESERRAQESYWRMGN
;
A
#
# COMPACT_ATOMS: atom_id res chain seq x y z
N MET A 1 -30.74 18.10 18.23
CA MET A 1 -30.81 17.22 17.03
C MET A 1 -32.10 17.43 16.25
N GLU A 2 -33.26 17.46 16.91
CA GLU A 2 -34.60 17.57 16.28
C GLU A 2 -34.89 18.90 15.58
N ARG A 3 -34.20 19.98 16.00
CA ARG A 3 -34.38 21.33 15.42
C ARG A 3 -33.38 21.66 14.31
N LEU A 4 -32.56 20.70 13.88
CA LEU A 4 -31.60 20.94 12.81
C LEU A 4 -32.35 20.93 11.46
N SER A 5 -32.06 21.91 10.61
CA SER A 5 -32.63 21.95 9.26
C SER A 5 -32.13 20.78 8.43
N TYR A 6 -32.91 20.39 7.42
CA TYR A 6 -32.53 19.34 6.47
C TYR A 6 -31.13 19.56 5.90
N ASP A 7 -30.82 20.77 5.41
CA ASP A 7 -29.52 21.08 4.79
C ASP A 7 -28.33 20.87 5.74
N LEU A 8 -28.51 21.20 7.03
CA LEU A 8 -27.45 21.01 8.02
C LEU A 8 -27.27 19.52 8.34
N VAL A 9 -28.37 18.78 8.46
CA VAL A 9 -28.34 17.33 8.66
C VAL A 9 -27.71 16.64 7.46
N GLU A 10 -28.12 16.99 6.24
CA GLU A 10 -27.55 16.48 5.00
C GLU A 10 -26.05 16.76 4.94
N LYS A 11 -25.60 17.99 5.28
CA LYS A 11 -24.17 18.33 5.33
C LYS A 11 -23.40 17.46 6.32
N ILE A 12 -23.99 17.16 7.49
CA ILE A 12 -23.40 16.26 8.48
C ILE A 12 -23.31 14.85 7.89
N LEU A 13 -24.41 14.28 7.40
CA LEU A 13 -24.46 12.92 6.86
C LEU A 13 -23.58 12.74 5.62
N GLY A 14 -23.47 13.77 4.78
CA GLY A 14 -22.59 13.80 3.61
C GLY A 14 -21.11 13.68 3.96
N SER A 15 -20.72 13.98 5.20
CA SER A 15 -19.35 13.78 5.72
C SER A 15 -19.11 12.40 6.36
N LEU A 16 -20.17 11.62 6.59
CA LEU A 16 -20.10 10.35 7.31
C LEU A 16 -19.99 9.12 6.39
N PRO A 17 -19.11 8.15 6.70
CA PRO A 17 -18.99 6.88 5.97
C PRO A 17 -20.33 6.19 5.76
N ARG A 18 -20.49 5.42 4.67
CA ARG A 18 -21.79 4.80 4.35
C ARG A 18 -22.35 3.99 5.52
N LYS A 19 -21.51 3.18 6.15
CA LYS A 19 -21.91 2.38 7.33
C LYS A 19 -22.44 3.24 8.49
N ASN A 20 -21.90 4.43 8.69
CA ASN A 20 -22.37 5.35 9.71
C ASN A 20 -23.71 5.97 9.32
N VAL A 21 -23.92 6.28 8.04
CA VAL A 21 -25.22 6.76 7.55
C VAL A 21 -26.29 5.68 7.63
N GLU A 22 -25.95 4.41 7.32
CA GLU A 22 -26.83 3.25 7.51
C GLU A 22 -27.24 3.11 8.98
N ALA A 23 -26.29 3.17 9.90
CA ALA A 23 -26.57 3.12 11.34
C ALA A 23 -27.44 4.30 11.82
N VAL A 24 -27.26 5.49 11.24
CA VAL A 24 -28.12 6.64 11.54
C VAL A 24 -29.53 6.41 10.99
N ALA A 25 -29.67 5.96 9.74
CA ALA A 25 -30.96 5.67 9.12
C ALA A 25 -31.76 4.66 9.96
N GLU A 26 -31.12 3.57 10.38
CA GLU A 26 -31.73 2.55 11.26
C GLU A 26 -32.15 3.15 12.61
N ALA A 27 -31.31 3.99 13.23
CA ALA A 27 -31.60 4.56 14.53
C ALA A 27 -32.75 5.59 14.54
N VAL A 28 -33.02 6.24 13.40
CA VAL A 28 -34.06 7.27 13.28
C VAL A 28 -35.32 6.79 12.54
N GLU A 29 -35.32 5.55 12.05
CA GLU A 29 -36.43 4.99 11.28
C GLU A 29 -37.75 5.08 12.06
N GLY A 30 -38.76 5.70 11.45
CA GLY A 30 -40.09 5.90 12.06
C GLY A 30 -40.16 6.93 13.18
N CYS A 31 -39.05 7.59 13.54
CA CYS A 31 -39.03 8.60 14.59
C CYS A 31 -39.48 9.98 14.06
N ARG A 32 -40.75 10.34 14.30
CA ARG A 32 -41.33 11.63 13.87
C ARG A 32 -40.54 12.87 14.32
N ARG A 33 -39.86 12.81 15.47
CA ARG A 33 -39.06 13.94 15.99
C ARG A 33 -37.76 14.17 15.20
N LEU A 34 -37.33 13.18 14.41
CA LEU A 34 -36.09 13.18 13.64
C LEU A 34 -36.35 12.99 12.14
N GLU A 35 -37.50 13.47 11.64
CA GLU A 35 -37.91 13.31 10.24
C GLU A 35 -36.85 13.80 9.24
N HIS A 36 -36.21 14.95 9.50
CA HIS A 36 -35.12 15.45 8.65
C HIS A 36 -33.90 14.52 8.62
N TRP A 37 -33.62 13.79 9.71
CA TRP A 37 -32.54 12.82 9.77
C TRP A 37 -32.87 11.56 9.00
N ASP A 38 -34.08 11.03 9.14
CA ASP A 38 -34.55 9.87 8.38
C ASP A 38 -34.52 10.16 6.88
N ALA A 39 -35.13 11.28 6.48
CA ALA A 39 -35.18 11.71 5.08
C ALA A 39 -33.78 11.91 4.48
N ALA A 40 -32.90 12.66 5.17
CA ALA A 40 -31.56 12.94 4.66
C ALA A 40 -30.68 11.68 4.63
N ALA A 41 -30.85 10.75 5.57
CA ALA A 41 -30.10 9.49 5.57
C ALA A 41 -30.52 8.59 4.41
N LYS A 42 -31.83 8.44 4.17
CA LYS A 42 -32.37 7.71 3.01
C LYS A 42 -31.91 8.34 1.70
N ASP A 43 -32.05 9.65 1.55
CA ASP A 43 -31.59 10.39 0.37
C ASP A 43 -30.09 10.19 0.12
N GLN A 44 -29.26 10.29 1.17
CA GLN A 44 -27.83 10.03 1.06
C GLN A 44 -27.50 8.58 0.68
N LEU A 45 -28.25 7.58 1.16
CA LEU A 45 -27.99 6.17 0.85
C LEU A 45 -28.43 5.79 -0.57
N GLU A 46 -29.52 6.38 -1.06
CA GLU A 46 -30.08 6.17 -2.39
C GLU A 46 -29.26 6.87 -3.47
N ASN A 47 -28.81 8.10 -3.20
CA ASN A 47 -28.16 8.95 -4.21
C ASN A 47 -26.62 8.92 -4.16
N ARG A 48 -26.00 8.18 -3.21
CA ARG A 48 -24.53 8.14 -3.07
C ARG A 48 -23.84 7.65 -4.34
N LEU A 49 -22.83 8.40 -4.78
CA LEU A 49 -21.99 8.07 -5.93
C LEU A 49 -20.56 7.79 -5.48
N LEU A 50 -19.98 6.69 -5.96
CA LEU A 50 -18.55 6.42 -5.80
C LEU A 50 -17.77 6.92 -7.01
N LEU A 51 -16.68 7.63 -6.75
CA LEU A 51 -15.85 8.29 -7.75
C LEU A 51 -14.44 7.71 -7.79
N ASP A 52 -13.96 7.48 -9.01
CA ASP A 52 -12.52 7.42 -9.29
C ASP A 52 -12.09 8.76 -9.87
N VAL A 53 -11.18 9.45 -9.19
CA VAL A 53 -10.68 10.78 -9.54
C VAL A 53 -9.26 10.65 -10.07
N THR A 54 -9.02 11.13 -11.28
CA THR A 54 -7.67 11.27 -11.85
C THR A 54 -7.37 12.74 -12.07
N VAL A 55 -6.25 13.22 -11.54
CA VAL A 55 -5.73 14.56 -11.76
C VAL A 55 -4.36 14.44 -12.41
N SER A 56 -4.22 15.03 -13.60
CA SER A 56 -2.95 15.12 -14.32
C SER A 56 -2.49 16.57 -14.31
N VAL A 57 -1.28 16.82 -13.82
CA VAL A 57 -0.62 18.14 -13.93
C VAL A 57 0.43 18.05 -15.00
N GLN A 58 0.30 18.86 -16.04
CA GLN A 58 1.09 18.74 -17.26
C GLN A 58 2.01 19.94 -17.46
N GLN A 59 3.27 19.66 -17.80
CA GLN A 59 4.20 20.68 -18.25
C GLN A 59 3.87 21.03 -19.71
N PRO A 60 3.66 22.32 -20.05
CA PRO A 60 3.57 22.74 -21.44
C PRO A 60 4.89 22.45 -22.19
N ILE A 61 4.81 22.03 -23.46
CA ILE A 61 6.01 21.80 -24.30
C ILE A 61 6.66 23.13 -24.74
N THR A 62 6.06 24.27 -24.42
CA THR A 62 6.62 25.56 -24.83
C THR A 62 7.95 25.81 -24.11
N ASN A 63 8.91 26.42 -24.80
CA ASN A 63 10.17 26.86 -24.20
C ASN A 63 9.98 27.99 -23.18
N ASP A 64 8.75 28.45 -22.98
CA ASP A 64 8.41 29.45 -21.99
C ASP A 64 8.37 28.82 -20.59
N LYS A 65 9.44 29.10 -19.83
CA LYS A 65 9.57 28.68 -18.42
C LYS A 65 8.47 29.25 -17.52
N ASN A 66 7.74 30.26 -17.98
CA ASN A 66 6.65 30.91 -17.24
C ASN A 66 5.26 30.40 -17.67
N SER A 67 5.18 29.38 -18.52
CA SER A 67 3.90 28.79 -18.89
C SER A 67 3.28 28.05 -17.70
N ASP A 68 2.07 28.44 -17.34
CA ASP A 68 1.34 27.82 -16.25
C ASP A 68 1.10 26.31 -16.54
N PRO A 69 1.23 25.44 -15.53
CA PRO A 69 0.90 24.03 -15.67
C PRO A 69 -0.56 23.82 -16.13
N ARG A 70 -0.76 22.96 -17.13
CA ARG A 70 -2.11 22.52 -17.51
C ARG A 70 -2.62 21.48 -16.52
N ILE A 71 -3.88 21.59 -16.13
CA ILE A 71 -4.54 20.65 -15.24
C ILE A 71 -5.63 19.92 -16.01
N ASP A 72 -5.53 18.59 -16.08
CA ASP A 72 -6.60 17.75 -16.60
C ASP A 72 -7.20 16.95 -15.46
N ILE A 73 -8.53 16.98 -15.35
CA ILE A 73 -9.26 16.23 -14.35
C ILE A 73 -10.27 15.31 -15.01
N SER A 74 -10.22 14.03 -14.64
CA SER A 74 -11.20 13.04 -15.05
C SER A 74 -11.81 12.41 -13.82
N CYS A 75 -13.12 12.53 -13.66
CA CYS A 75 -13.86 11.88 -12.59
C CYS A 75 -14.81 10.86 -13.21
N ARG A 76 -14.80 9.63 -12.71
CA ARG A 76 -15.65 8.54 -13.18
C ARG A 76 -16.55 8.07 -12.06
N VAL A 77 -17.86 8.09 -12.29
CA VAL A 77 -18.84 7.45 -11.40
C VAL A 77 -18.80 5.95 -11.63
N ILE A 78 -18.65 5.19 -10.55
CA ILE A 78 -18.68 3.73 -10.57
C ILE A 78 -20.12 3.25 -10.39
N LEU A 79 -20.61 2.46 -11.35
CA LEU A 79 -21.96 1.90 -11.32
C LEU A 79 -21.95 0.54 -10.61
N HIS A 80 -23.09 0.14 -10.03
CA HIS A 80 -23.21 -1.14 -9.30
C HIS A 80 -22.82 -2.40 -10.10
N ARG A 81 -22.90 -2.35 -11.44
CA ARG A 81 -22.50 -3.45 -12.34
C ARG A 81 -21.05 -3.37 -12.82
N GLY A 82 -20.21 -2.58 -12.15
CA GLY A 82 -18.79 -2.39 -12.49
C GLY A 82 -18.51 -1.47 -13.69
N GLY A 83 -19.56 -1.04 -14.40
CA GLY A 83 -19.44 -0.01 -15.44
C GLY A 83 -19.07 1.37 -14.86
N TYR A 84 -18.72 2.30 -15.73
CA TYR A 84 -18.44 3.67 -15.35
C TYR A 84 -19.08 4.68 -16.31
N ARG A 85 -19.34 5.88 -15.81
CA ARG A 85 -19.69 7.05 -16.65
C ARG A 85 -18.87 8.25 -16.23
N ALA A 86 -18.65 9.18 -17.15
CA ALA A 86 -18.04 10.46 -16.81
C ALA A 86 -18.92 11.20 -15.79
N TRP A 87 -18.30 11.77 -14.77
CA TRP A 87 -18.98 12.64 -13.83
C TRP A 87 -18.95 14.07 -14.34
N ASN A 88 -20.11 14.70 -14.42
CA ASN A 88 -20.27 16.08 -14.89
C ASN A 88 -20.07 17.13 -13.80
N PHE A 89 -19.47 16.77 -12.65
CA PHE A 89 -19.24 17.69 -11.54
C PHE A 89 -20.54 18.33 -11.03
N THR A 90 -21.62 17.55 -10.99
CA THR A 90 -22.87 17.92 -10.32
C THR A 90 -23.10 16.96 -9.15
N GLN A 91 -24.06 17.24 -8.27
CA GLN A 91 -24.42 16.32 -7.18
C GLN A 91 -23.26 16.01 -6.20
N TRP A 92 -22.35 16.96 -6.00
CA TRP A 92 -21.18 16.84 -5.10
C TRP A 92 -21.54 16.36 -3.69
N ARG A 93 -22.73 16.73 -3.21
CA ARG A 93 -23.23 16.35 -1.87
C ARG A 93 -23.43 14.84 -1.68
N TYR A 94 -23.49 14.08 -2.77
CA TYR A 94 -23.60 12.62 -2.74
C TYR A 94 -22.30 11.94 -3.19
N ALA A 95 -21.26 12.69 -3.53
CA ALA A 95 -20.06 12.17 -4.15
C ALA A 95 -19.01 11.75 -3.12
N TRP A 96 -18.53 10.51 -3.26
CA TRP A 96 -17.58 9.86 -2.38
C TRP A 96 -16.41 9.31 -3.18
N ILE A 97 -15.20 9.47 -2.70
CA ILE A 97 -14.00 9.00 -3.37
C ILE A 97 -13.79 7.51 -3.05
N ARG A 98 -13.58 6.73 -4.12
CA ARG A 98 -13.02 5.39 -4.05
C ARG A 98 -11.52 5.43 -4.36
N ASN A 99 -11.14 5.90 -5.54
CA ASN A 99 -9.73 5.96 -5.92
C ASN A 99 -9.32 7.38 -6.31
N VAL A 100 -8.08 7.74 -5.98
CA VAL A 100 -7.43 8.96 -6.45
C VAL A 100 -6.14 8.59 -7.15
N TYR A 101 -5.97 9.11 -8.36
CA TYR A 101 -4.72 9.05 -9.09
C TYR A 101 -4.25 10.45 -9.45
N ILE A 102 -3.19 10.91 -8.80
CA ILE A 102 -2.54 12.18 -9.10
C ILE A 102 -1.24 11.86 -9.82
N LYS A 103 -1.07 12.40 -11.02
CA LYS A 103 0.13 12.19 -11.83
C LYS A 103 0.65 13.48 -12.44
N THR A 104 1.93 13.49 -12.76
CA THR A 104 2.52 14.51 -13.63
C THR A 104 2.92 13.91 -14.97
N SER A 105 2.71 14.64 -16.07
CA SER A 105 3.10 14.19 -17.41
C SER A 105 3.57 15.36 -18.28
N LEU A 106 4.19 15.07 -19.43
CA LEU A 106 4.31 16.06 -20.51
C LEU A 106 2.95 16.21 -21.17
N TYR A 107 2.64 17.41 -21.62
CA TYR A 107 1.54 17.61 -22.55
C TYR A 107 1.90 16.94 -23.88
N THR A 108 1.12 15.99 -24.38
CA THR A 108 1.40 15.33 -25.68
C THR A 108 0.64 15.96 -26.84
N GLY A 109 0.19 17.21 -26.71
CA GLY A 109 -0.31 17.96 -27.86
C GLY A 109 -1.67 17.54 -28.42
N ARG A 110 -2.47 16.68 -27.77
CA ARG A 110 -3.82 16.37 -28.27
C ARG A 110 -4.76 17.55 -27.99
N PRO A 111 -5.08 18.39 -29.00
CA PRO A 111 -5.72 19.69 -28.77
C PRO A 111 -7.19 19.57 -28.33
N ASN A 112 -7.78 18.38 -28.48
CA ASN A 112 -9.20 18.15 -28.36
C ASN A 112 -9.59 17.28 -27.15
N ASP A 113 -8.75 17.17 -26.11
CA ASP A 113 -9.20 16.52 -24.88
C ASP A 113 -10.12 17.49 -24.13
N PRO A 114 -11.45 17.26 -24.08
CA PRO A 114 -12.43 18.25 -23.64
C PRO A 114 -12.45 18.47 -22.12
N TYR A 115 -11.50 17.91 -21.38
CA TYR A 115 -11.48 17.91 -19.91
C TYR A 115 -10.32 18.71 -19.30
N THR A 116 -10.05 19.90 -19.86
CA THR A 116 -9.21 20.88 -19.16
C THR A 116 -9.95 21.37 -17.92
N GLY A 117 -9.49 20.96 -16.74
CA GLY A 117 -10.01 21.43 -15.46
C GLY A 117 -9.24 22.65 -14.98
N ASN A 118 -9.81 23.37 -14.02
CA ASN A 118 -9.05 24.34 -13.23
C ASN A 118 -8.60 23.73 -11.89
N ALA A 119 -7.68 24.42 -11.21
CA ALA A 119 -7.14 23.97 -9.93
C ALA A 119 -8.23 23.84 -8.84
N ASP A 120 -9.21 24.74 -8.83
CA ASP A 120 -10.27 24.74 -7.82
C ASP A 120 -11.17 23.52 -7.93
N GLN A 121 -11.51 23.11 -9.16
CA GLN A 121 -12.28 21.90 -9.44
C GLN A 121 -11.53 20.64 -9.01
N ALA A 122 -10.21 20.60 -9.22
CA ALA A 122 -9.36 19.52 -8.72
C ALA A 122 -9.29 19.48 -7.20
N LEU A 123 -9.02 20.61 -6.54
CA LEU A 123 -8.99 20.71 -5.09
C LEU A 123 -10.33 20.29 -4.47
N ARG A 124 -11.44 20.77 -5.04
CA ARG A 124 -12.78 20.42 -4.57
C ARG A 124 -13.06 18.93 -4.73
N SER A 125 -12.66 18.32 -5.85
CA SER A 125 -12.89 16.89 -6.11
C SER A 125 -12.04 16.01 -5.20
N LEU A 126 -10.80 16.40 -4.92
CA LEU A 126 -9.89 15.67 -4.04
C LEU A 126 -10.24 15.81 -2.56
N SER A 127 -10.93 16.88 -2.19
CA SER A 127 -11.39 17.13 -0.81
C SER A 127 -12.65 16.34 -0.44
N LEU A 128 -13.29 15.67 -1.40
CA LEU A 128 -14.50 14.87 -1.15
C LEU A 128 -14.20 13.72 -0.16
N PRO A 129 -15.18 13.29 0.66
CA PRO A 129 -15.02 12.18 1.60
C PRO A 129 -14.59 10.88 0.91
N VAL A 130 -13.77 10.06 1.58
CA VAL A 130 -13.35 8.74 1.08
C VAL A 130 -14.26 7.67 1.65
N GLU A 131 -14.74 6.74 0.81
CA GLU A 131 -15.55 5.60 1.25
C GLU A 131 -14.65 4.49 1.83
N PRO A 132 -14.62 4.30 3.16
CA PRO A 132 -13.69 3.35 3.77
C PRO A 132 -14.01 1.90 3.40
N SER A 133 -15.29 1.57 3.19
CA SER A 133 -15.71 0.22 2.83
C SER A 133 -15.26 -0.20 1.43
N ALA A 134 -14.98 0.77 0.55
CA ALA A 134 -14.56 0.51 -0.83
C ALA A 134 -13.08 0.11 -0.96
N ARG A 135 -12.32 0.13 0.15
CA ARG A 135 -10.87 -0.18 0.20
C ARG A 135 -10.08 0.55 -0.88
N GLY A 136 -10.39 1.83 -0.98
CA GLY A 136 -9.86 2.76 -1.98
C GLY A 136 -8.35 2.89 -2.01
N SER A 137 -7.84 3.39 -3.14
CA SER A 137 -6.42 3.64 -3.34
C SER A 137 -6.12 5.12 -3.64
N LEU A 138 -5.07 5.64 -3.00
CA LEU A 138 -4.43 6.91 -3.35
C LEU A 138 -3.08 6.61 -4.02
N LEU A 139 -2.95 6.98 -5.29
CA LEU A 139 -1.72 6.86 -6.04
C LEU A 139 -1.23 8.25 -6.43
N TYR A 140 -0.02 8.59 -5.99
CA TYR A 140 0.70 9.78 -6.39
C TYR A 140 1.95 9.38 -7.17
N TYR A 141 2.01 9.77 -8.43
CA TYR A 141 3.06 9.33 -9.33
C TYR A 141 3.72 10.48 -10.10
N HIS A 142 5.04 10.56 -9.96
CA HIS A 142 5.90 11.38 -10.80
C HIS A 142 6.73 10.47 -11.69
N GLY A 143 6.26 10.22 -12.91
CA GLY A 143 7.02 9.39 -13.83
C GLY A 143 8.25 10.11 -14.36
N PRO A 144 9.36 9.37 -14.63
CA PRO A 144 10.33 9.85 -15.60
C PRO A 144 9.58 10.07 -16.91
N GLN A 145 9.75 11.25 -17.49
CA GLN A 145 9.22 11.53 -18.81
C GLN A 145 10.24 10.96 -19.78
N PHE A 146 9.84 9.94 -20.53
CA PHE A 146 10.59 9.51 -21.70
C PHE A 146 10.20 10.46 -22.83
N ASP A 147 11.18 11.00 -23.53
CA ASP A 147 10.89 11.59 -24.83
C ASP A 147 10.45 10.46 -25.79
N ASP A 148 9.73 10.81 -26.85
CA ASP A 148 9.26 9.83 -27.85
C ASP A 148 10.43 9.06 -28.51
N ASN A 149 11.66 9.53 -28.34
CA ASN A 149 12.88 8.94 -28.87
C ASN A 149 13.51 7.91 -27.91
N GLY A 150 12.96 7.71 -26.70
CA GLY A 150 13.51 6.81 -25.69
C GLY A 150 14.89 7.24 -25.17
N ASN A 151 15.32 8.48 -25.44
CA ASN A 151 16.56 9.00 -24.91
C ASN A 151 16.35 9.30 -23.42
N ASP A 152 17.31 8.85 -22.61
CA ASP A 152 17.34 9.03 -21.16
C ASP A 152 17.58 10.49 -20.72
N ASN A 153 17.40 11.46 -21.62
CA ASN A 153 17.29 12.88 -21.30
C ASN A 153 15.96 13.10 -20.56
N LYS A 154 15.91 12.63 -19.31
CA LYS A 154 14.81 12.77 -18.38
C LYS A 154 14.54 14.25 -18.18
N LEU A 155 13.62 14.80 -18.97
CA LEU A 155 12.95 16.04 -18.61
C LEU A 155 12.15 15.73 -17.35
N TRP A 156 12.65 16.22 -16.22
CA TRP A 156 11.88 16.21 -15.00
C TRP A 156 10.78 17.25 -15.15
N ALA A 157 9.59 16.93 -14.65
CA ALA A 157 8.51 17.91 -14.55
C ALA A 157 9.05 19.17 -13.85
N GLY A 158 8.74 20.35 -14.39
CA GLY A 158 9.20 21.61 -13.82
C GLY A 158 8.71 21.78 -12.38
N LEU A 159 9.41 22.60 -11.61
CA LEU A 159 9.13 22.83 -10.19
C LEU A 159 7.65 23.19 -9.95
N GLN A 160 7.07 24.05 -10.79
CA GLN A 160 5.66 24.47 -10.68
C GLN A 160 4.67 23.30 -10.82
N VAL A 161 4.94 22.35 -11.74
CA VAL A 161 4.12 21.16 -11.94
C VAL A 161 4.18 20.25 -10.70
N VAL A 162 5.38 20.10 -10.13
CA VAL A 162 5.57 19.32 -8.91
C VAL A 162 4.84 19.97 -7.73
N ASP A 163 5.05 21.27 -7.49
CA ASP A 163 4.44 22.00 -6.39
C ASP A 163 2.90 21.95 -6.45
N LEU A 164 2.34 22.16 -7.64
CA LEU A 164 0.89 22.09 -7.84
C LEU A 164 0.35 20.67 -7.63
N SER A 165 1.01 19.64 -8.17
CA SER A 165 0.60 18.25 -7.94
C SER A 165 0.72 17.84 -6.47
N TRP A 166 1.72 18.36 -5.76
CA TRP A 166 1.92 18.13 -4.33
C TRP A 166 0.82 18.81 -3.51
N LYS A 167 0.42 20.02 -3.88
CA LYS A 167 -0.75 20.72 -3.30
C LYS A 167 -2.03 19.88 -3.46
N PHE A 168 -2.24 19.28 -4.63
CA PHE A 168 -3.35 18.35 -4.84
C PHE A 168 -3.27 17.12 -3.93
N LEU A 169 -2.08 16.53 -3.78
CA LEU A 169 -1.90 15.40 -2.86
C LEU A 169 -2.20 15.79 -1.41
N GLN A 170 -1.79 16.98 -0.97
CA GLN A 170 -2.07 17.48 0.38
C GLN A 170 -3.54 17.75 0.63
N ALA A 171 -4.31 18.09 -0.41
CA ALA A 171 -5.77 18.28 -0.33
C ALA A 171 -6.55 16.95 -0.30
N ALA A 172 -5.95 15.85 -0.75
CA ALA A 172 -6.60 14.55 -0.73
C ALA A 172 -6.85 14.08 0.71
N GLN A 173 -8.04 13.54 0.95
CA GLN A 173 -8.38 12.94 2.25
C GLN A 173 -7.46 11.76 2.58
N LYS A 174 -7.25 11.46 3.87
CA LYS A 174 -6.30 10.43 4.32
C LYS A 174 -6.95 9.05 4.56
N GLY A 175 -8.23 8.91 4.20
CA GLY A 175 -9.06 7.72 4.49
C GLY A 175 -8.83 6.51 3.58
N PHE A 176 -7.72 6.44 2.84
CA PHE A 176 -7.45 5.35 1.90
C PHE A 176 -6.79 4.15 2.58
N SER A 177 -7.20 2.94 2.18
CA SER A 177 -6.57 1.70 2.68
C SER A 177 -5.26 1.40 1.97
N ASN A 178 -5.12 1.83 0.72
CA ASN A 178 -3.93 1.61 -0.10
C ASN A 178 -3.35 2.96 -0.53
N VAL A 179 -2.10 3.23 -0.19
CA VAL A 179 -1.44 4.49 -0.50
C VAL A 179 -0.11 4.21 -1.18
N THR A 180 0.11 4.76 -2.36
CA THR A 180 1.39 4.68 -3.08
C THR A 180 1.85 6.08 -3.45
N ILE A 181 3.05 6.44 -3.02
CA ILE A 181 3.60 7.78 -3.20
C ILE A 181 4.99 7.66 -3.83
N HIS A 182 5.15 8.25 -5.01
CA HIS A 182 6.44 8.40 -5.67
C HIS A 182 7.00 9.80 -5.39
N ARG A 183 8.05 9.90 -4.59
CA ARG A 183 8.66 11.19 -4.23
C ARG A 183 9.42 11.76 -5.42
N SER A 184 9.04 12.97 -5.85
CA SER A 184 9.86 13.79 -6.75
C SER A 184 11.08 14.33 -6.01
N LYS A 185 12.21 14.48 -6.71
CA LYS A 185 13.43 15.12 -6.16
C LYS A 185 13.19 16.57 -5.73
N HIS A 186 12.18 17.22 -6.30
CA HIS A 186 11.81 18.60 -5.98
C HIS A 186 11.01 18.74 -4.68
N ILE A 187 10.39 17.66 -4.18
CA ILE A 187 9.70 17.67 -2.89
C ILE A 187 10.75 17.50 -1.79
N SER A 188 10.78 18.36 -0.79
CA SER A 188 11.74 18.23 0.31
C SER A 188 11.50 16.91 1.09
N CYS A 189 12.58 16.32 1.63
CA CYS A 189 12.46 15.09 2.44
C CYS A 189 11.54 15.32 3.65
N GLU A 190 11.60 16.49 4.25
CA GLU A 190 10.80 16.86 5.43
C GLU A 190 9.30 16.93 5.11
N ALA A 191 8.91 17.60 4.02
CA ALA A 191 7.51 17.69 3.61
C ALA A 191 6.93 16.30 3.29
N PHE A 192 7.73 15.47 2.59
CA PHE A 192 7.37 14.09 2.29
C PHE A 192 7.24 13.24 3.55
N GLU A 193 8.22 13.31 4.46
CA GLU A 193 8.23 12.58 5.72
C GLU A 193 7.03 12.95 6.60
N LYS A 194 6.73 14.25 6.73
CA LYS A 194 5.55 14.73 7.46
C LYS A 194 4.27 14.14 6.89
N PHE A 195 4.12 14.15 5.56
CA PHE A 195 2.95 13.59 4.90
C PHE A 195 2.79 12.08 5.14
N VAL A 196 3.88 11.32 5.05
CA VAL A 196 3.89 9.87 5.30
C VAL A 196 3.58 9.55 6.76
N VAL A 197 4.21 10.26 7.70
CA VAL A 197 3.96 10.11 9.14
C VAL A 197 2.49 10.37 9.45
N ASP A 198 1.91 11.44 8.90
CA ASP A 198 0.50 11.76 9.05
C ASP A 198 -0.40 10.61 8.58
N HIS A 199 -0.11 10.00 7.42
CA HIS A 199 -0.88 8.87 6.90
C HIS A 199 -0.77 7.63 7.77
N ILE A 200 0.41 7.34 8.32
CA ILE A 200 0.60 6.19 9.20
C ILE A 200 -0.15 6.40 10.53
N CYS A 201 -0.06 7.61 11.10
CA CYS A 201 -0.68 7.95 12.38
C CYS A 201 -2.21 8.06 12.30
N GLN A 202 -2.74 8.66 11.23
CA GLN A 202 -4.18 8.93 11.09
C GLN A 202 -4.90 7.81 10.35
N GLY A 203 -4.17 6.98 9.60
CA GLY A 203 -4.71 5.89 8.79
C GLY A 203 -5.14 4.70 9.63
N ALA A 204 -6.23 4.86 10.39
CA ALA A 204 -6.89 3.74 11.03
C ALA A 204 -7.13 2.64 9.98
N VAL A 205 -7.65 3.02 8.80
CA VAL A 205 -7.96 2.11 7.68
C VAL A 205 -6.78 1.72 6.80
N LEU A 206 -5.57 2.21 7.06
CA LEU A 206 -4.41 1.92 6.22
C LEU A 206 -4.02 0.43 6.30
N GLU A 207 -3.95 -0.23 5.15
CA GLU A 207 -3.56 -1.62 5.01
C GLU A 207 -2.25 -1.77 4.24
N SER A 208 -2.02 -0.90 3.24
CA SER A 208 -0.80 -0.89 2.45
C SER A 208 -0.31 0.53 2.19
N LEU A 209 0.96 0.80 2.48
CA LEU A 209 1.65 2.03 2.12
C LEU A 209 2.93 1.70 1.34
N GLN A 210 3.11 2.32 0.19
CA GLN A 210 4.30 2.20 -0.62
C GLN A 210 4.92 3.57 -0.89
N CYS A 211 6.16 3.75 -0.47
CA CYS A 211 6.95 4.95 -0.65
C CYS A 211 8.12 4.65 -1.59
N LEU A 212 8.16 5.37 -2.71
CA LEU A 212 9.15 5.22 -3.78
C LEU A 212 9.94 6.53 -3.98
N GLY A 213 11.12 6.43 -4.61
CA GLY A 213 12.06 7.54 -4.78
C GLY A 213 13.23 7.45 -3.79
N ASP A 214 14.03 8.51 -3.66
CA ASP A 214 15.17 8.54 -2.74
C ASP A 214 14.86 9.44 -1.55
N CYS A 215 14.97 8.99 -0.30
CA CYS A 215 14.79 9.84 0.89
C CYS A 215 15.82 9.48 1.98
N THR A 216 16.96 10.17 1.98
CA THR A 216 18.10 9.87 2.88
C THR A 216 17.83 10.19 4.35
N LYS A 217 16.85 11.05 4.64
CA LYS A 217 16.46 11.46 5.99
C LYS A 217 15.01 11.06 6.23
N SER A 218 14.81 9.97 6.97
CA SER A 218 13.48 9.38 7.21
C SER A 218 13.33 8.94 8.68
N ARG A 219 13.92 9.69 9.62
CA ARG A 219 13.98 9.32 11.04
C ARG A 219 12.60 9.30 11.70
N ASN A 220 11.73 10.24 11.36
CA ASN A 220 10.37 10.31 11.90
C ASN A 220 9.51 9.18 11.34
N ILE A 221 9.65 8.83 10.05
CA ILE A 221 8.99 7.64 9.48
C ILE A 221 9.40 6.41 10.29
N LEU A 222 10.70 6.20 10.49
CA LEU A 222 11.22 5.03 11.22
C LEU A 222 10.77 4.98 12.68
N ALA A 223 10.73 6.13 13.36
CA ALA A 223 10.23 6.22 14.74
C ALA A 223 8.75 5.81 14.86
N VAL A 224 7.90 6.30 13.96
CA VAL A 224 6.47 5.93 13.93
C VAL A 224 6.29 4.47 13.56
N VAL A 225 7.07 3.98 12.58
CA VAL A 225 7.04 2.57 12.17
C VAL A 225 7.45 1.64 13.32
N ALA A 226 8.47 1.98 14.10
CA ALA A 226 8.85 1.21 15.27
C ALA A 226 7.75 1.17 16.31
N ARG A 227 7.08 2.31 16.56
CA ARG A 227 5.93 2.39 17.48
C ARG A 227 4.77 1.48 17.04
N LEU A 228 4.50 1.36 15.73
CA LEU A 228 3.47 0.43 15.22
C LEU A 228 3.71 -1.04 15.58
N PHE A 229 4.96 -1.43 15.84
CA PHE A 229 5.29 -2.80 16.25
C PHE A 229 5.04 -3.07 17.73
N ARG A 230 4.93 -2.02 18.55
CA ARG A 230 4.52 -2.09 19.94
C ARG A 230 2.99 -2.19 20.09
N GLU A 231 2.26 -1.47 19.24
CA GLU A 231 0.81 -1.32 19.33
C GLU A 231 0.05 -2.38 18.50
N ARG A 232 -1.15 -2.75 18.96
CA ARG A 232 -2.12 -3.51 18.15
C ARG A 232 -2.98 -2.55 17.32
N ARG A 233 -3.18 -2.85 16.04
CA ARG A 233 -4.07 -2.12 15.13
C ARG A 233 -5.38 -2.87 14.89
N GLY A 234 -5.42 -4.17 15.17
CA GLY A 234 -6.55 -5.04 14.86
C GLY A 234 -6.72 -5.34 13.36
N ARG A 235 -5.74 -4.97 12.52
CA ARG A 235 -5.79 -5.17 11.07
C ARG A 235 -4.40 -5.32 10.45
N PRO A 236 -4.27 -6.02 9.31
CA PRO A 236 -3.00 -6.17 8.62
C PRO A 236 -2.38 -4.83 8.19
N LEU A 237 -1.05 -4.78 8.14
CA LEU A 237 -0.29 -3.64 7.62
C LEU A 237 0.90 -4.08 6.77
N LYS A 238 1.03 -3.50 5.59
CA LYS A 238 2.16 -3.68 4.69
C LYS A 238 2.79 -2.33 4.32
N LEU A 239 4.02 -2.11 4.78
CA LEU A 239 4.80 -0.92 4.49
C LEU A 239 5.93 -1.27 3.53
N LYS A 240 5.95 -0.66 2.35
CA LYS A 240 7.03 -0.77 1.36
C LYS A 240 7.78 0.56 1.28
N LEU A 241 8.83 0.70 2.06
CA LEU A 241 9.60 1.94 2.23
C LEU A 241 10.87 1.89 1.39
N HIS A 242 10.72 1.81 0.06
CA HIS A 242 11.86 1.70 -0.85
C HIS A 242 12.75 2.96 -0.85
N CYS A 243 12.18 4.11 -0.47
CA CYS A 243 12.92 5.36 -0.34
C CYS A 243 13.63 5.54 0.99
N VAL A 244 13.50 4.61 1.94
CA VAL A 244 14.02 4.76 3.31
C VAL A 244 15.18 3.80 3.55
N HIS A 245 16.30 4.34 4.01
CA HIS A 245 17.43 3.52 4.44
C HIS A 245 17.30 3.13 5.92
N PHE A 246 17.32 1.82 6.17
CA PHE A 246 17.32 1.25 7.52
C PHE A 246 18.76 0.97 7.94
N LYS A 247 19.23 1.59 9.02
CA LYS A 247 20.47 1.17 9.68
C LYS A 247 20.11 0.14 10.75
N GLN A 248 21.15 -0.48 11.30
CA GLN A 248 21.01 -1.46 12.37
C GLN A 248 20.22 -0.89 13.56
N ALA A 249 20.50 0.35 13.99
CA ALA A 249 19.84 0.96 15.14
C ALA A 249 18.32 1.06 14.98
N GLU A 250 17.81 1.37 13.78
CA GLU A 250 16.36 1.47 13.55
C GLU A 250 15.69 0.09 13.46
N VAL A 251 16.39 -0.93 12.94
CA VAL A 251 15.93 -2.33 13.03
C VAL A 251 15.85 -2.78 14.49
N GLU A 252 16.87 -2.47 15.30
CA GLU A 252 16.87 -2.77 16.73
C GLU A 252 15.73 -2.06 17.47
N LEU A 253 15.43 -0.81 17.12
CA LEU A 253 14.31 -0.07 17.69
C LEU A 253 12.97 -0.76 17.40
N ILE A 254 12.78 -1.30 16.19
CA ILE A 254 11.57 -2.07 15.83
C ILE A 254 11.49 -3.36 16.67
N ILE A 255 12.61 -4.08 16.80
CA ILE A 255 12.67 -5.30 17.61
C ILE A 255 12.33 -5.01 19.08
N ASP A 256 12.94 -3.97 19.66
CA ASP A 256 12.72 -3.57 21.06
C ASP A 256 11.26 -3.18 21.30
N ASN A 257 10.66 -2.41 20.39
CA ASN A 257 9.24 -2.04 20.49
C ASN A 257 8.32 -3.26 20.38
N TRP A 258 8.61 -4.19 19.47
CA TRP A 258 7.85 -5.43 19.35
C TRP A 258 7.99 -6.32 20.59
N LEU A 259 9.17 -6.45 21.18
CA LEU A 259 9.39 -7.21 22.43
C LEU A 259 8.63 -6.61 23.63
N GLN A 260 8.33 -5.31 23.59
CA GLN A 260 7.50 -4.61 24.58
C GLN A 260 6.00 -4.69 24.29
N SER A 261 5.59 -5.31 23.17
CA SER A 261 4.18 -5.54 22.87
C SER A 261 3.61 -6.67 23.75
N ASP A 262 2.30 -6.89 23.68
CA ASP A 262 1.67 -8.07 24.31
C ASP A 262 1.95 -9.39 23.54
N GLY A 263 2.66 -9.31 22.43
CA GLY A 263 3.09 -10.43 21.61
C GLY A 263 2.00 -11.12 20.80
N ALA A 264 0.75 -10.65 20.78
CA ALA A 264 -0.25 -11.24 19.90
C ALA A 264 0.13 -11.10 18.44
N PHE A 265 -0.29 -12.10 17.68
CA PHE A 265 -0.09 -12.11 16.25
C PHE A 265 -1.01 -11.09 15.58
N GLU A 266 -0.40 -10.16 14.86
CA GLU A 266 -1.04 -9.25 13.92
C GLU A 266 -0.12 -9.13 12.72
N GLU A 267 -0.65 -9.34 11.51
CA GLU A 267 0.18 -9.33 10.31
C GLU A 267 0.72 -7.92 10.04
N LYS A 268 2.01 -7.73 10.30
CA LYS A 268 2.75 -6.51 9.95
C LYS A 268 3.95 -6.88 9.11
N THR A 269 4.11 -6.22 7.98
CA THR A 269 5.25 -6.39 7.08
C THR A 269 5.83 -5.02 6.77
N ILE A 270 7.13 -4.85 6.99
CA ILE A 270 7.91 -3.74 6.44
C ILE A 270 8.89 -4.32 5.43
N SER A 271 9.05 -3.68 4.28
CA SER A 271 10.10 -3.95 3.31
C SER A 271 10.77 -2.68 2.84
N TRP A 272 12.08 -2.69 2.62
CA TRP A 272 12.86 -1.54 2.14
C TRP A 272 13.90 -1.97 1.10
N CYS A 273 14.45 -1.00 0.37
CA CYS A 273 15.59 -1.22 -0.51
C CYS A 273 16.88 -1.02 0.29
N GLY A 274 17.76 -2.01 0.27
CA GLY A 274 19.05 -1.87 0.95
C GLY A 274 19.71 -3.19 1.23
N THR A 275 21.02 -3.09 1.39
CA THR A 275 21.92 -4.23 1.53
C THR A 275 22.36 -4.45 2.99
N ASP A 276 22.19 -3.43 3.82
CA ASP A 276 23.01 -3.24 5.02
C ASP A 276 22.30 -3.69 6.32
N GLY A 277 21.10 -4.24 6.21
CA GLY A 277 20.25 -4.65 7.35
C GLY A 277 20.64 -5.97 8.04
N HIS A 278 21.82 -6.54 7.76
CA HIS A 278 22.14 -7.92 8.16
C HIS A 278 22.80 -8.09 9.53
N ALA A 279 23.34 -7.03 10.11
CA ALA A 279 24.01 -7.11 11.40
C ALA A 279 22.99 -6.95 12.53
N ILE A 280 22.21 -7.99 12.83
CA ILE A 280 21.48 -8.02 14.11
C ILE A 280 22.51 -8.27 15.22
N ASN A 281 22.51 -7.42 16.25
CA ASN A 281 23.35 -7.60 17.42
C ASN A 281 22.96 -8.88 18.19
N ARG A 282 23.64 -9.98 17.89
CA ARG A 282 23.39 -11.29 18.53
C ARG A 282 23.70 -11.29 20.02
N VAL A 283 24.61 -10.42 20.47
CA VAL A 283 24.93 -10.28 21.90
C VAL A 283 23.70 -9.77 22.65
N LYS A 284 22.96 -8.83 22.03
CA LYS A 284 21.71 -8.29 22.57
C LYS A 284 20.54 -9.29 22.48
N TYR A 285 20.37 -9.96 21.34
CA TYR A 285 19.23 -10.87 21.11
C TYR A 285 19.65 -12.34 21.05
N LYS A 286 19.96 -12.93 22.21
CA LYS A 286 20.44 -14.32 22.33
C LYS A 286 19.51 -15.38 21.74
N GLN A 287 18.20 -15.10 21.69
CA GLN A 287 17.17 -16.01 21.16
C GLN A 287 17.00 -15.93 19.64
N PHE A 288 17.81 -15.13 18.95
CA PHE A 288 17.73 -14.98 17.50
C PHE A 288 18.29 -16.22 16.79
N VAL A 289 17.41 -16.92 16.06
CA VAL A 289 17.76 -18.11 15.29
C VAL A 289 17.98 -17.73 13.83
N ARG A 290 19.21 -17.89 13.35
CA ARG A 290 19.56 -17.58 11.95
C ARG A 290 19.38 -18.81 11.06
N THR A 291 18.88 -18.55 9.86
CA THR A 291 18.83 -19.46 8.71
C THR A 291 19.66 -18.87 7.56
N TYR A 292 19.73 -19.57 6.42
CA TYR A 292 20.54 -19.13 5.27
C TYR A 292 20.21 -17.70 4.79
N SER A 293 18.93 -17.35 4.67
CA SER A 293 18.48 -16.07 4.07
C SER A 293 17.69 -15.15 5.02
N CYS A 294 17.40 -15.62 6.23
CA CYS A 294 16.62 -14.88 7.22
C CYS A 294 16.97 -15.30 8.65
N GLY A 295 16.41 -14.64 9.64
CA GLY A 295 16.35 -15.20 10.98
C GLY A 295 15.04 -14.90 11.68
N TYR A 296 14.82 -15.61 12.78
CA TYR A 296 13.61 -15.59 13.56
C TYR A 296 13.92 -15.18 14.99
N LEU A 297 13.05 -14.37 15.57
CA LEU A 297 13.04 -14.07 16.99
C LEU A 297 11.64 -14.41 17.51
N ALA A 298 11.56 -15.26 18.52
CA ALA A 298 10.28 -15.59 19.16
C ALA A 298 9.92 -14.52 20.19
N HIS A 299 8.65 -14.14 20.26
CA HIS A 299 8.19 -13.26 21.33
C HIS A 299 8.23 -14.04 22.65
N PRO A 300 8.53 -13.44 23.81
CA PRO A 300 8.49 -14.12 25.10
C PRO A 300 7.17 -14.84 25.38
N THR A 301 6.05 -14.28 24.92
CA THR A 301 4.70 -14.88 25.07
C THR A 301 4.43 -16.06 24.13
N ARG A 302 5.32 -16.35 23.17
CA ARG A 302 5.18 -17.43 22.17
C ARG A 302 3.88 -17.38 21.35
N ARG A 303 3.30 -16.19 21.19
CA ARG A 303 2.11 -15.96 20.34
C ARG A 303 2.48 -15.46 18.94
N SER A 304 3.63 -14.83 18.80
CA SER A 304 4.16 -14.36 17.53
C SER A 304 5.68 -14.53 17.45
N SER A 305 6.21 -14.38 16.24
CA SER A 305 7.64 -14.32 15.95
C SER A 305 7.93 -13.21 14.95
N LEU A 306 9.12 -12.60 15.03
CA LEU A 306 9.63 -11.73 13.98
C LEU A 306 10.50 -12.54 13.02
N LYS A 307 10.13 -12.53 11.74
CA LYS A 307 11.01 -12.94 10.65
C LYS A 307 11.73 -11.71 10.12
N ILE A 308 13.05 -11.76 10.10
CA ILE A 308 13.91 -10.65 9.65
C ILE A 308 14.78 -11.15 8.50
N THR A 309 14.78 -10.41 7.39
CA THR A 309 15.62 -10.66 6.21
C THR A 309 16.46 -9.40 5.89
N ARG A 310 17.25 -9.43 4.82
CA ARG A 310 18.06 -8.29 4.37
C ARG A 310 17.26 -6.98 4.22
N GLY A 311 16.02 -7.11 3.77
CA GLY A 311 15.19 -5.97 3.37
C GLY A 311 13.77 -6.05 3.88
N THR A 312 13.47 -6.95 4.84
CA THR A 312 12.12 -7.10 5.37
C THR A 312 12.10 -7.46 6.86
N ILE A 313 11.09 -6.96 7.56
CA ILE A 313 10.67 -7.41 8.90
C ILE A 313 9.21 -7.82 8.80
N GLN A 314 8.88 -9.01 9.31
CA GLN A 314 7.52 -9.54 9.29
C GLN A 314 7.14 -10.12 10.64
N VAL A 315 6.00 -9.71 11.19
CA VAL A 315 5.35 -10.43 12.29
C VAL A 315 4.69 -11.68 11.71
N LYS A 316 5.03 -12.84 12.26
CA LYS A 316 4.52 -14.15 11.89
C LYS A 316 3.89 -14.82 13.09
N GLN A 317 2.92 -15.71 12.84
CA GLN A 317 2.41 -16.58 13.88
C GLN A 317 3.56 -17.44 14.42
N PHE A 318 3.64 -17.58 15.75
CA PHE A 318 4.68 -18.39 16.37
C PHE A 318 4.50 -19.86 16.01
N HIS A 319 5.62 -20.51 15.66
CA HIS A 319 5.67 -21.94 15.43
C HIS A 319 6.92 -22.51 16.13
N PRO A 320 6.83 -23.63 16.88
CA PRO A 320 7.95 -24.14 17.69
C PRO A 320 9.24 -24.43 16.91
N TRP A 321 9.13 -24.86 15.65
CA TRP A 321 10.30 -25.18 14.82
C TRP A 321 11.10 -23.96 14.38
N THR A 322 10.61 -22.73 14.59
CA THR A 322 11.43 -21.52 14.38
C THR A 322 12.58 -21.43 15.39
N LEU A 323 12.57 -22.27 16.44
CA LEU A 323 13.60 -22.33 17.47
C LEU A 323 14.60 -23.47 17.31
N VAL A 324 14.36 -24.44 16.41
CA VAL A 324 15.30 -25.56 16.23
C VAL A 324 16.43 -25.08 15.31
N PRO A 325 17.68 -24.97 15.80
CA PRO A 325 18.81 -24.64 14.94
C PRO A 325 18.90 -25.73 13.86
N SER A 326 19.00 -25.34 12.59
CA SER A 326 19.05 -26.29 11.47
C SER A 326 20.37 -27.08 11.39
N THR A 327 21.07 -27.27 12.51
CA THR A 327 22.30 -28.07 12.61
C THR A 327 22.02 -29.56 12.45
N SER A 328 20.76 -29.97 12.50
CA SER A 328 20.34 -31.31 12.09
C SER A 328 19.66 -31.21 10.74
N THR A 329 20.30 -31.73 9.70
CA THR A 329 19.59 -32.24 8.53
C THR A 329 18.63 -33.32 9.04
N VAL A 330 17.43 -32.94 9.49
CA VAL A 330 16.36 -33.88 9.73
C VAL A 330 15.93 -34.37 8.35
N ARG A 331 16.61 -35.41 7.87
CA ARG A 331 16.08 -36.25 6.80
C ARG A 331 14.83 -36.88 7.39
N VAL A 332 13.67 -36.28 7.10
CA VAL A 332 12.40 -36.97 7.27
C VAL A 332 12.41 -38.08 6.22
N PHE A 333 12.94 -39.25 6.61
CA PHE A 333 12.68 -40.48 5.89
C PHE A 333 11.22 -40.81 6.17
N VAL A 334 10.37 -40.65 5.15
CA VAL A 334 9.10 -41.36 5.13
C VAL A 334 9.48 -42.84 4.98
N VAL A 335 9.56 -43.55 6.11
CA VAL A 335 9.61 -45.01 6.12
C VAL A 335 8.21 -45.49 5.78
N GLY A 336 7.97 -45.71 4.49
CA GLY A 336 6.85 -46.52 4.03
C GLY A 336 7.30 -47.97 4.03
N ASP A 337 7.08 -48.68 5.13
CA ASP A 337 7.16 -50.13 5.15
C ASP A 337 5.98 -50.73 4.39
N CYS A 338 6.32 -51.82 3.70
CA CYS A 338 5.51 -52.59 2.78
C CYS A 338 4.29 -53.23 3.47
N LEU A 339 3.23 -53.45 2.67
CA LEU A 339 2.43 -54.68 2.71
C LEU A 339 1.74 -54.90 1.36
N ASP A 340 2.41 -55.71 0.54
CA ASP A 340 1.94 -56.92 -0.14
C ASP A 340 0.58 -57.02 -0.89
N ARG A 341 0.73 -57.65 -2.07
CA ARG A 341 -0.18 -58.52 -2.86
C ARG A 341 -1.25 -57.87 -3.76
N CYS A 342 -1.05 -58.00 -5.08
CA CYS A 342 -1.61 -59.13 -5.85
C CYS A 342 -1.16 -59.12 -7.33
N HIS A 343 -1.02 -60.34 -7.87
CA HIS A 343 -0.69 -60.68 -9.26
C HIS A 343 -1.69 -60.18 -10.31
N GLY A 344 -1.20 -59.98 -11.55
CA GLY A 344 -2.06 -60.00 -12.74
C GLY A 344 -1.37 -59.53 -14.02
N ARG A 345 -1.04 -60.46 -14.92
CA ARG A 345 -0.56 -60.24 -16.29
C ARG A 345 -1.61 -59.48 -17.12
N GLY A 346 -1.19 -58.63 -18.06
CA GLY A 346 -2.04 -58.18 -19.16
C GLY A 346 -1.54 -56.92 -19.86
N SER A 347 -1.16 -57.07 -21.12
CA SER A 347 -0.59 -56.06 -22.01
C SER A 347 -1.59 -54.99 -22.47
N ASN A 348 -1.04 -53.78 -22.72
CA ASN A 348 -1.40 -52.84 -23.79
C ASN A 348 -2.81 -52.22 -23.81
N GLN A 349 -2.92 -50.97 -23.36
CA GLN A 349 -3.10 -49.76 -24.19
C GLN A 349 -3.71 -48.61 -23.38
N GLY A 350 -3.23 -47.38 -23.64
CA GLY A 350 -4.10 -46.21 -23.65
C GLY A 350 -4.07 -45.29 -22.43
N LEU A 351 -3.39 -44.15 -22.62
CA LEU A 351 -3.76 -42.81 -22.16
C LEU A 351 -3.57 -42.37 -20.70
N LEU A 352 -3.17 -41.10 -20.61
CA LEU A 352 -3.12 -40.16 -19.48
C LEU A 352 -1.92 -40.25 -18.52
N ARG A 353 -0.92 -39.38 -18.78
CA ARG A 353 -0.04 -38.81 -17.75
C ARG A 353 -0.07 -37.29 -17.79
N LEU A 354 -0.83 -36.72 -16.86
CA LEU A 354 -0.60 -35.39 -16.31
C LEU A 354 -0.17 -35.58 -14.85
N LEU A 355 0.83 -34.79 -14.45
CA LEU A 355 1.28 -34.51 -13.09
C LEU A 355 2.09 -35.59 -12.36
N GLN A 356 3.41 -35.41 -12.38
CA GLN A 356 4.28 -35.29 -11.19
C GLN A 356 5.75 -35.18 -11.66
N ARG A 357 6.33 -33.97 -11.63
CA ARG A 357 7.79 -33.79 -11.66
C ARG A 357 8.23 -33.45 -10.23
N PRO A 358 9.10 -34.24 -9.58
CA PRO A 358 9.82 -33.77 -8.42
C PRO A 358 10.90 -32.76 -8.86
N TYR A 359 11.10 -31.73 -8.05
CA TYR A 359 12.18 -30.77 -8.22
C TYR A 359 13.53 -31.49 -8.27
N LEU A 360 14.17 -31.49 -9.45
CA LEU A 360 15.58 -31.86 -9.58
C LEU A 360 16.42 -30.70 -9.05
N LEU A 361 17.32 -31.00 -8.12
CA LEU A 361 18.39 -30.07 -7.73
C LEU A 361 19.32 -29.84 -8.94
N PRO A 362 19.96 -28.65 -9.05
CA PRO A 362 20.90 -28.36 -10.12
C PRO A 362 22.04 -29.39 -10.10
N ASN A 363 22.42 -29.87 -11.28
CA ASN A 363 23.55 -30.80 -11.39
C ASN A 363 24.88 -30.07 -11.11
N GLU A 364 25.94 -30.83 -10.86
CA GLU A 364 27.26 -30.30 -10.51
C GLU A 364 27.83 -29.33 -11.56
N SER A 365 27.46 -29.44 -12.82
CA SER A 365 27.86 -28.49 -13.87
C SER A 365 27.23 -27.11 -13.70
N GLU A 366 25.98 -27.01 -13.25
CA GLU A 366 25.31 -25.72 -12.99
C GLU A 366 25.85 -25.05 -11.72
N ARG A 367 26.27 -25.83 -10.72
CA ARG A 367 26.99 -25.31 -9.54
C ARG A 367 28.36 -24.75 -9.90
N ARG A 368 29.12 -25.44 -10.75
CA ARG A 368 30.43 -24.95 -11.21
C ARG A 368 30.31 -23.70 -12.08
N ALA A 369 29.24 -23.55 -12.86
CA ALA A 369 28.98 -22.34 -13.63
C ALA A 369 28.67 -21.13 -12.73
N GLN A 370 27.94 -21.34 -11.63
CA GLN A 370 27.69 -20.27 -10.64
C GLN A 370 28.93 -19.90 -9.83
N GLU A 371 29.79 -20.85 -9.47
CA GLU A 371 31.07 -20.56 -8.78
C GLU A 371 32.07 -19.81 -9.67
N SER A 372 32.09 -20.09 -10.97
CA SER A 372 32.91 -19.35 -11.94
C SER A 372 32.44 -17.89 -12.11
N TYR A 373 31.13 -17.63 -11.97
CA TYR A 373 30.59 -16.27 -12.04
C TYR A 373 30.96 -15.41 -10.82
N TRP A 374 31.22 -16.03 -9.65
CA TRP A 374 31.66 -15.33 -8.44
C TRP A 374 33.17 -15.06 -8.38
N ARG A 375 34.00 -15.80 -9.12
CA ARG A 375 35.46 -15.59 -9.13
C ARG A 375 35.94 -14.50 -10.09
N MET A 376 35.09 -13.99 -10.98
CA MET A 376 35.45 -12.90 -11.92
C MET A 376 35.08 -11.50 -11.40
N GLY A 377 34.63 -11.37 -10.15
CA GLY A 377 34.20 -10.11 -9.55
C GLY A 377 35.00 -9.70 -8.31
N ASN A 378 36.32 -9.94 -8.31
CA ASN A 378 37.28 -9.38 -7.35
C ASN A 378 38.51 -8.88 -8.11
#